data_AF-A0A3M0YZ88-F1
#
_entry.id   AF-A0A3M0YZ88-F1
#
_cell.length_a   1.000
_cell.length_b   1.000
_cell.length_c   1.000
_cell.angle_alpha   90.00
_cell.angle_beta   90.00
_cell.angle_gamma   90.00
#
_symmetry.space_group_name_H-M   'P 1'
#
loop_
_entity.id
_entity.type
_entity.pdbx_description
1 polymer ?
#
loop_
_entity_poly.entity_id
_entity_poly.type
_entity_poly.pdbx_seq_one_letter_code
_entity_poly.pdbx_strand_id
1 'polypeptide(L)'
;MKTKFWPLLIPLFLVALPIVSRQILIRRSAADTSPGMEAGNAAATDSLIIITPHPETIRHEFTQAFSRYYRQRTGREIAITWLSPGGTSDITRFIDDRYHVAFRRYWQQHRPEIPWSATIAKNFINDRIDPKDSRLPELLRLARSTFLDSDVGIGIDLFFGGGQYVMNKMARKGYAVDAGIQRLHPDWFRPEIIPEHYSGETLYDRQGRYYGVCLSTFGICYNPEVTRRLGRPEGPRLWQDLADAAYFRHIILADPTKSGSITKCFEMILQERMQAYYRQDQQTGLERGWHEGFSLIRRMAANAREITTSAGAI
;
A
#
# COMPACT_ATOMS: atom_id res chain seq x y z
N MET A 1 59.27 -4.61 5.37
CA MET A 1 57.91 -4.84 4.83
C MET A 1 56.87 -4.79 5.94
N LYS A 2 56.23 -3.64 6.17
CA LYS A 2 54.95 -3.52 6.88
C LYS A 2 54.16 -2.40 6.20
N THR A 3 53.23 -2.78 5.35
CA THR A 3 52.38 -1.87 4.56
C THR A 3 51.21 -1.38 5.41
N LYS A 4 50.97 -0.06 5.30
CA LYS A 4 49.86 0.67 5.88
C LYS A 4 48.54 0.22 5.25
N PHE A 5 47.56 -0.15 6.05
CA PHE A 5 46.17 -0.36 5.63
C PHE A 5 45.32 0.86 6.02
N TRP A 6 45.19 1.82 5.10
CA TRP A 6 44.11 2.81 5.07
C TRP A 6 44.03 3.36 3.63
N PRO A 7 43.03 2.97 2.82
CA PRO A 7 42.08 3.96 2.30
C PRO A 7 40.73 3.36 1.87
N LEU A 8 39.82 3.09 2.82
CA LEU A 8 38.42 2.75 2.48
C LEU A 8 37.35 3.52 3.27
N LEU A 9 37.73 4.32 4.28
CA LEU A 9 36.78 5.10 5.09
C LEU A 9 36.51 6.52 4.58
N ILE A 10 37.34 7.04 3.68
CA ILE A 10 37.23 8.42 3.16
C ILE A 10 36.09 8.58 2.13
N PRO A 11 35.81 7.64 1.20
CA PRO A 11 34.72 7.84 0.24
C PRO A 11 33.33 7.62 0.86
N LEU A 12 33.20 6.83 1.93
CA LEU A 12 31.90 6.61 2.59
C LEU A 12 31.42 7.84 3.36
N PHE A 13 32.34 8.61 3.97
CA PHE A 13 32.02 9.87 4.65
C PHE A 13 31.60 10.97 3.67
N LEU A 14 32.15 11.00 2.45
CA LEU A 14 31.81 11.99 1.44
C LEU A 14 30.44 11.78 0.79
N VAL A 15 29.89 10.56 0.80
CA VAL A 15 28.52 10.27 0.33
C VAL A 15 27.47 10.40 1.44
N ALA A 16 27.84 10.16 2.70
CA ALA A 16 26.94 10.32 3.84
C ALA A 16 26.75 11.80 4.26
N LEU A 17 27.78 12.65 4.12
CA LEU A 17 27.70 14.07 4.50
C LEU A 17 26.62 14.86 3.73
N PRO A 18 26.43 14.71 2.40
CA PRO A 18 25.36 15.38 1.67
C PRO A 18 23.96 14.94 2.10
N ILE A 19 23.78 13.67 2.48
CA ILE A 19 22.47 13.11 2.85
C ILE A 19 22.08 13.56 4.26
N VAL A 20 23.02 13.50 5.21
CA VAL A 20 22.80 13.97 6.58
C VAL A 20 22.69 15.49 6.63
N SER A 21 23.50 16.23 5.86
CA SER A 21 23.39 17.69 5.80
C SER A 21 22.08 18.15 5.16
N ARG A 22 21.56 17.48 4.11
CA ARG A 22 20.20 17.77 3.57
C ARG A 22 19.11 17.53 4.61
N GLN A 23 19.17 16.44 5.37
CA GLN A 23 18.17 16.17 6.42
C GLN A 23 18.22 17.15 7.59
N ILE A 24 19.43 17.63 7.95
CA ILE A 24 19.60 18.66 8.99
C ILE A 24 19.14 20.04 8.49
N LEU A 25 19.41 20.38 7.22
CA LEU A 25 18.95 21.64 6.63
C LEU A 25 17.41 21.69 6.51
N ILE A 26 16.78 20.57 6.13
CA ILE A 26 15.31 20.44 6.08
C ILE A 26 14.70 20.54 7.48
N ARG A 27 15.36 19.97 8.52
CA ARG A 27 14.89 20.11 9.91
C ARG A 27 15.02 21.52 10.47
N ARG A 28 16.05 22.28 10.10
CA ARG A 28 16.21 23.67 10.53
C ARG A 28 15.16 24.60 9.92
N SER A 29 14.76 24.37 8.67
CA SER A 29 13.73 25.18 8.01
C SER A 29 12.35 25.07 8.67
N ALA A 30 12.08 24.00 9.43
CA ALA A 30 10.82 23.83 10.15
C ALA A 30 10.85 24.41 11.59
N ALA A 31 12.02 24.82 12.09
CA ALA A 31 12.21 25.16 13.51
C ALA A 31 12.49 26.65 13.80
N ASP A 32 12.76 27.49 12.80
CA ASP A 32 12.99 28.93 12.99
C ASP A 32 11.84 29.76 12.43
N THR A 33 10.86 30.06 13.28
CA THR A 33 10.03 31.27 13.14
C THR A 33 10.44 32.26 14.22
N SER A 34 11.36 33.15 13.88
CA SER A 34 11.56 34.44 14.55
C SER A 34 11.86 35.49 13.48
N PRO A 35 11.21 36.68 13.52
CA PRO A 35 11.18 37.59 12.39
C PRO A 35 12.38 38.55 12.40
N GLY A 36 13.08 38.66 11.28
CA GLY A 36 14.08 39.71 11.08
C GLY A 36 14.94 39.52 9.83
N MET A 37 14.81 40.49 8.91
CA MET A 37 15.60 40.76 7.70
C MET A 37 15.28 40.00 6.42
N GLU A 38 14.72 40.77 5.48
CA GLU A 38 14.55 40.49 4.07
C GLU A 38 15.88 40.11 3.39
N ALA A 39 15.88 38.96 2.73
CA ALA A 39 16.83 38.62 1.68
C ALA A 39 16.15 37.71 0.65
N GLY A 40 15.79 38.28 -0.50
CA GLY A 40 15.56 37.56 -1.75
C GLY A 40 14.33 36.66 -1.80
N ASN A 41 13.41 37.00 -2.70
CA ASN A 41 12.24 36.20 -3.08
C ASN A 41 12.67 34.85 -3.74
N ALA A 42 13.25 33.94 -2.97
CA ALA A 42 13.32 32.53 -3.32
C ALA A 42 11.92 31.97 -3.10
N ALA A 43 11.17 31.75 -4.18
CA ALA A 43 9.83 31.19 -4.13
C ALA A 43 9.83 29.97 -3.19
N ALA A 44 9.15 30.10 -2.05
CA ALA A 44 9.08 29.05 -1.04
C ALA A 44 8.57 27.77 -1.72
N THR A 45 9.46 26.78 -1.81
CA THR A 45 9.15 25.50 -2.45
C THR A 45 8.48 24.64 -1.40
N ASP A 46 7.19 24.36 -1.59
CA ASP A 46 6.48 23.41 -0.73
C ASP A 46 7.08 22.01 -0.92
N SER A 47 6.98 21.15 0.09
CA SER A 47 7.51 19.78 0.03
C SER A 47 6.42 18.75 0.30
N LEU A 48 6.48 17.63 -0.42
CA LEU A 48 5.58 16.49 -0.23
C LEU A 48 6.39 15.18 -0.24
N ILE A 49 6.25 14.36 0.79
CA ILE A 49 6.91 13.06 0.94
C ILE A 49 5.87 11.96 0.72
N ILE A 50 6.01 11.22 -0.38
CA ILE A 50 5.11 10.15 -0.77
C ILE A 50 5.83 8.81 -0.69
N ILE A 51 5.26 7.84 0.03
CA ILE A 51 5.71 6.45 -0.01
C ILE A 51 4.86 5.63 -0.98
N THR A 52 5.47 4.83 -1.85
CA THR A 52 4.75 4.15 -2.93
C THR A 52 5.43 2.87 -3.42
N PRO A 53 4.67 1.83 -3.84
CA PRO A 53 5.22 0.68 -4.54
C PRO A 53 5.29 0.89 -6.06
N HIS A 54 4.90 2.06 -6.57
CA HIS A 54 4.83 2.33 -8.00
C HIS A 54 6.22 2.43 -8.65
N PRO A 55 6.38 1.97 -9.91
CA PRO A 55 7.63 2.08 -10.65
C PRO A 55 7.98 3.54 -10.99
N GLU A 56 9.22 3.76 -11.42
CA GLU A 56 9.74 5.09 -11.74
C GLU A 56 8.92 5.83 -12.78
N THR A 57 8.37 5.13 -13.77
CA THR A 57 7.51 5.73 -14.81
C THR A 57 6.30 6.44 -14.22
N ILE A 58 5.57 5.80 -13.30
CA ILE A 58 4.42 6.41 -12.62
C ILE A 58 4.87 7.60 -11.78
N ARG A 59 5.95 7.47 -11.02
CA ARG A 59 6.48 8.56 -10.19
C ARG A 59 6.85 9.78 -11.02
N HIS A 60 7.50 9.56 -12.16
CA HIS A 60 7.88 10.59 -13.10
C HIS A 60 6.67 11.35 -13.65
N GLU A 61 5.69 10.61 -14.19
CA GLU A 61 4.47 11.20 -14.79
C GLU A 61 3.67 12.00 -13.75
N PHE A 62 3.47 11.44 -12.55
CA PHE A 62 2.75 12.14 -11.48
C PHE A 62 3.53 13.37 -10.98
N THR A 63 4.86 13.30 -10.91
CA THR A 63 5.68 14.47 -10.53
C THR A 63 5.48 15.60 -11.53
N GLN A 64 5.64 15.31 -12.83
CA GLN A 64 5.46 16.35 -13.85
C GLN A 64 4.05 16.93 -13.84
N ALA A 65 3.03 16.07 -13.85
CA ALA A 65 1.64 16.50 -13.91
C ALA A 65 1.23 17.31 -12.67
N PHE A 66 1.57 16.83 -11.48
CA PHE A 66 1.18 17.49 -10.24
C PHE A 66 1.97 18.79 -10.02
N SER A 67 3.27 18.84 -10.30
CA SER A 67 4.04 20.09 -10.20
C SER A 67 3.49 21.17 -11.14
N ARG A 68 3.14 20.82 -12.39
CA ARG A 68 2.47 21.75 -13.31
C ARG A 68 1.13 22.23 -12.78
N TYR A 69 0.27 21.31 -12.35
CA TYR A 69 -1.03 21.63 -11.77
C TYR A 69 -0.89 22.54 -10.54
N TYR A 70 0.02 22.22 -9.64
CA TYR A 70 0.25 22.95 -8.39
C TYR A 70 0.72 24.38 -8.64
N ARG A 71 1.67 24.55 -9.57
CA ARG A 71 2.13 25.88 -9.99
C ARG A 71 1.02 26.69 -10.64
N GLN A 72 0.22 26.09 -11.51
CA GLN A 72 -0.91 26.77 -12.16
C GLN A 72 -1.98 27.20 -11.15
N ARG A 73 -2.22 26.40 -10.10
CA ARG A 73 -3.25 26.67 -9.09
C ARG A 73 -2.82 27.62 -7.99
N THR A 74 -1.56 27.56 -7.57
CA THR A 74 -1.08 28.26 -6.37
C THR A 74 -0.02 29.32 -6.66
N GLY A 75 0.60 29.31 -7.85
CA GLY A 75 1.76 30.12 -8.18
C GLY A 75 3.07 29.67 -7.53
N ARG A 76 3.05 28.62 -6.70
CA ARG A 76 4.22 28.11 -5.97
C ARG A 76 4.79 26.85 -6.62
N GLU A 77 6.07 26.60 -6.35
CA GLU A 77 6.75 25.36 -6.76
C GLU A 77 6.62 24.30 -5.66
N ILE A 78 6.63 23.02 -6.05
CA ILE A 78 6.55 21.88 -5.12
C ILE A 78 7.60 20.82 -5.42
N ALA A 79 8.31 20.38 -4.38
CA ALA A 79 9.27 19.30 -4.42
C ALA A 79 8.64 18.01 -3.87
N ILE A 80 8.49 17.00 -4.74
CA ILE A 80 7.97 15.68 -4.36
C ILE A 80 9.13 14.72 -4.09
N THR A 81 9.22 14.22 -2.87
CA THR A 81 10.16 13.18 -2.47
C THR A 81 9.47 11.82 -2.45
N TRP A 82 9.92 10.92 -3.31
CA TRP A 82 9.38 9.56 -3.39
C TRP A 82 10.19 8.58 -2.55
N LEU A 83 9.52 7.89 -1.64
CA LEU A 83 10.06 6.75 -0.89
C LEU A 83 9.54 5.45 -1.52
N SER A 84 10.46 4.60 -1.99
CA SER A 84 10.11 3.34 -2.64
C SER A 84 11.01 2.21 -2.11
N PRO A 85 10.88 1.81 -0.83
CA PRO A 85 11.74 0.80 -0.21
C PRO A 85 11.54 -0.62 -0.78
N GLY A 86 10.49 -0.84 -1.58
CA GLY A 86 10.16 -2.12 -2.17
C GLY A 86 8.68 -2.22 -2.51
N GLY A 87 8.15 -3.43 -2.50
CA GLY A 87 6.72 -3.67 -2.68
C GLY A 87 5.89 -3.22 -1.47
N THR A 88 4.57 -3.41 -1.56
CA THR A 88 3.62 -3.01 -0.51
C THR A 88 3.94 -3.62 0.87
N SER A 89 4.47 -4.85 0.92
CA SER A 89 4.88 -5.51 2.16
C SER A 89 6.08 -4.81 2.82
N ASP A 90 7.08 -4.40 2.02
CA ASP A 90 8.25 -3.67 2.52
C ASP A 90 7.87 -2.28 3.03
N ILE A 91 6.99 -1.60 2.29
CA ILE A 91 6.42 -0.32 2.72
C ILE A 91 5.67 -0.47 4.04
N THR A 92 4.86 -1.51 4.17
CA THR A 92 4.10 -1.77 5.40
C THR A 92 5.01 -1.94 6.59
N ARG A 93 6.05 -2.77 6.45
CA ARG A 93 7.07 -2.97 7.49
C ARG A 93 7.81 -1.67 7.81
N PHE A 94 8.20 -0.90 6.80
CA PHE A 94 8.87 0.39 6.98
C PHE A 94 8.00 1.37 7.79
N ILE A 95 6.72 1.50 7.45
CA ILE A 95 5.78 2.37 8.17
C ILE A 95 5.60 1.89 9.61
N ASP A 96 5.40 0.59 9.82
CA ASP A 96 5.27 -0.02 11.15
C ASP A 96 6.48 0.33 12.02
N ASP A 97 7.70 0.06 11.55
CA ASP A 97 8.94 0.32 12.27
C ASP A 97 9.10 1.80 12.64
N ARG A 98 8.75 2.71 11.73
CA ARG A 98 8.83 4.16 11.96
C ARG A 98 7.85 4.61 13.04
N TYR A 99 6.61 4.12 13.01
CA TYR A 99 5.63 4.41 14.05
C TYR A 99 6.01 3.80 15.40
N HIS A 100 6.55 2.57 15.41
CA HIS A 100 7.07 1.96 16.63
C HIS A 100 8.14 2.82 17.31
N VAL A 101 9.11 3.33 16.54
CA VAL A 101 10.17 4.19 17.07
C VAL A 101 9.61 5.55 17.53
N ALA A 102 8.75 6.17 16.71
CA ALA A 102 8.17 7.47 17.01
C ALA A 102 7.27 7.42 18.26
N PHE A 103 6.38 6.43 18.33
CA PHE A 103 5.48 6.27 19.46
C PHE A 103 6.20 5.86 20.73
N ARG A 104 7.25 5.02 20.66
CA ARG A 104 8.08 4.72 21.84
C ARG A 104 8.67 5.99 22.46
N ARG A 105 9.20 6.89 21.64
CA ARG A 105 9.75 8.17 22.11
C ARG A 105 8.66 9.04 22.72
N TYR A 106 7.52 9.15 22.05
CA TYR A 106 6.36 9.89 22.55
C TYR A 106 5.90 9.35 23.92
N TRP A 107 5.77 8.03 24.05
CA TRP A 107 5.38 7.35 25.27
C TRP A 107 6.36 7.66 26.41
N GLN A 108 7.66 7.52 26.18
CA GLN A 108 8.67 7.78 27.21
C GLN A 108 8.68 9.24 27.68
N GLN A 109 8.30 10.18 26.81
CA GLN A 109 8.21 11.60 27.14
C GLN A 109 6.91 11.96 27.89
N HIS A 110 5.77 11.37 27.53
CA HIS A 110 4.45 11.76 28.04
C HIS A 110 3.88 10.82 29.12
N ARG A 111 4.47 9.63 29.27
CA ARG A 111 4.11 8.59 30.25
C ARG A 111 5.37 8.03 30.95
N PRO A 112 6.26 8.87 31.51
CA PRO A 112 7.49 8.39 32.16
C PRO A 112 7.22 7.45 33.34
N GLU A 113 6.03 7.53 33.96
CA GLU A 113 5.58 6.69 35.06
C GLU A 113 5.28 5.24 34.67
N ILE A 114 5.07 4.95 33.38
CA ILE A 114 4.86 3.58 32.87
C ILE A 114 5.99 3.24 31.89
N PRO A 115 6.95 2.37 32.27
CA PRO A 115 8.04 1.99 31.40
C PRO A 115 7.55 1.36 30.09
N TRP A 116 8.24 1.70 28.99
CA TRP A 116 8.00 1.05 27.70
C TRP A 116 8.21 -0.47 27.81
N SER A 117 7.19 -1.24 27.43
CA SER A 117 7.19 -2.71 27.54
C SER A 117 6.81 -3.36 26.21
N ALA A 118 7.12 -4.66 26.07
CA ALA A 118 6.72 -5.45 24.91
C ALA A 118 5.18 -5.48 24.73
N THR A 119 4.45 -5.42 25.85
CA THR A 119 2.98 -5.33 25.86
C THR A 119 2.48 -4.06 25.19
N ILE A 120 3.07 -2.89 25.52
CA ILE A 120 2.71 -1.61 24.89
C ILE A 120 3.10 -1.64 23.41
N ALA A 121 4.33 -2.05 23.12
CA ALA A 121 4.86 -2.15 21.76
C ALA A 121 3.95 -2.96 20.84
N LYS A 122 3.44 -4.11 21.31
CA LYS A 122 2.59 -4.99 20.50
C LYS A 122 1.17 -4.42 20.28
N ASN A 123 0.64 -3.65 21.23
CA ASN A 123 -0.79 -3.39 21.31
C ASN A 123 -1.22 -1.97 20.94
N PHE A 124 -0.32 -1.00 20.89
CA PHE A 124 -0.70 0.37 20.51
C PHE A 124 -1.26 0.47 19.07
N ILE A 125 -0.86 -0.44 18.16
CA ILE A 125 -1.35 -0.53 16.77
C ILE A 125 -2.39 -1.64 16.56
N ASN A 126 -2.71 -2.41 17.60
CA ASN A 126 -3.59 -3.55 17.48
C ASN A 126 -5.03 -3.06 17.29
N ASP A 127 -5.54 -3.20 16.08
CA ASP A 127 -6.85 -2.72 15.65
C ASP A 127 -8.03 -3.52 16.21
N ARG A 128 -7.76 -4.62 16.91
CA ARG A 128 -8.76 -5.40 17.65
C ARG A 128 -9.01 -4.86 19.06
N ILE A 129 -8.20 -3.91 19.53
CA ILE A 129 -8.39 -3.27 20.83
C ILE A 129 -9.30 -2.07 20.63
N ASP A 130 -10.49 -2.16 21.20
CA ASP A 130 -11.33 -0.99 21.45
C ASP A 130 -10.91 -0.37 22.80
N PRO A 131 -10.38 0.87 22.83
CA PRO A 131 -10.01 1.53 24.07
C PRO A 131 -11.17 1.72 25.06
N LYS A 132 -12.42 1.62 24.59
CA LYS A 132 -13.63 1.77 25.41
C LYS A 132 -14.12 0.45 26.01
N ASP A 133 -13.61 -0.70 25.57
CA ASP A 133 -14.04 -2.01 26.08
C ASP A 133 -13.46 -2.30 27.47
N SER A 134 -14.20 -1.98 28.53
CA SER A 134 -13.78 -2.12 29.93
C SER A 134 -13.35 -3.54 30.34
N ARG A 135 -13.66 -4.57 29.55
CA ARG A 135 -13.22 -5.96 29.80
C ARG A 135 -11.76 -6.19 29.46
N LEU A 136 -11.15 -5.33 28.63
CA LEU A 136 -9.74 -5.45 28.25
C LEU A 136 -8.82 -4.90 29.33
N PRO A 137 -7.62 -5.49 29.52
CA PRO A 137 -6.64 -5.00 30.48
C PRO A 137 -6.32 -3.52 30.24
N GLU A 138 -6.25 -2.76 31.33
CA GLU A 138 -6.11 -1.30 31.30
C GLU A 138 -4.91 -0.82 30.48
N LEU A 139 -3.74 -1.46 30.66
CA LEU A 139 -2.52 -1.11 29.93
C LEU A 139 -2.69 -1.22 28.40
N LEU A 140 -3.48 -2.17 27.92
CA LEU A 140 -3.73 -2.35 26.48
C LEU A 140 -4.58 -1.23 25.92
N ARG A 141 -5.64 -0.87 26.65
CA ARG A 141 -6.53 0.24 26.28
C ARG A 141 -5.79 1.56 26.32
N LEU A 142 -5.00 1.78 27.38
CA LEU A 142 -4.19 2.99 27.54
C LEU A 142 -3.15 3.13 26.43
N ALA A 143 -2.43 2.05 26.08
CA ALA A 143 -1.49 2.09 24.97
C ALA A 143 -2.17 2.47 23.65
N ARG A 144 -3.35 1.89 23.40
CA ARG A 144 -4.12 2.12 22.18
C ARG A 144 -4.72 3.53 22.12
N SER A 145 -5.40 4.00 23.15
CA SER A 145 -5.95 5.36 23.19
C SER A 145 -4.85 6.41 23.11
N THR A 146 -3.77 6.25 23.89
CA THR A 146 -2.66 7.21 23.88
C THR A 146 -2.03 7.34 22.50
N PHE A 147 -2.00 6.27 21.70
CA PHE A 147 -1.56 6.39 20.31
C PHE A 147 -2.56 7.11 19.42
N LEU A 148 -3.83 6.72 19.47
CA LEU A 148 -4.89 7.30 18.64
C LEU A 148 -5.14 8.78 18.94
N ASP A 149 -4.92 9.20 20.19
CA ASP A 149 -5.09 10.58 20.66
C ASP A 149 -3.81 11.42 20.48
N SER A 150 -2.72 10.84 19.97
CA SER A 150 -1.44 11.54 19.79
C SER A 150 -1.26 12.11 18.39
N ASP A 151 -0.48 13.18 18.28
CA ASP A 151 -0.03 13.76 16.99
C ASP A 151 1.27 13.12 16.48
N VAL A 152 1.52 11.84 16.81
CA VAL A 152 2.74 11.14 16.39
C VAL A 152 2.76 10.95 14.89
N GLY A 153 3.67 11.64 14.20
CA GLY A 153 3.94 11.48 12.77
C GLY A 153 5.29 10.81 12.47
N ILE A 154 5.42 10.26 11.26
CA ILE A 154 6.65 9.61 10.78
C ILE A 154 7.40 10.39 9.69
N GLY A 155 6.90 11.58 9.35
CA GLY A 155 7.43 12.45 8.29
C GLY A 155 7.15 11.90 6.88
N ILE A 156 6.00 11.27 6.70
CA ILE A 156 5.48 10.82 5.40
C ILE A 156 4.08 11.39 5.29
N ASP A 157 3.81 12.07 4.18
CA ASP A 157 2.56 12.80 3.99
C ASP A 157 1.49 11.94 3.30
N LEU A 158 1.90 11.06 2.38
CA LEU A 158 0.99 10.22 1.60
C LEU A 158 1.54 8.82 1.36
N PHE A 159 0.69 7.81 1.55
CA PHE A 159 0.93 6.46 1.04
C PHE A 159 0.11 6.26 -0.24
N PHE A 160 0.77 6.22 -1.39
CA PHE A 160 0.14 6.09 -2.70
C PHE A 160 0.34 4.68 -3.29
N GLY A 161 -0.76 3.93 -3.46
CA GLY A 161 -0.76 2.58 -4.01
C GLY A 161 -0.64 1.49 -2.95
N GLY A 162 -0.98 0.23 -3.27
CA GLY A 162 -0.95 -0.90 -2.31
C GLY A 162 -2.29 -1.59 -2.11
N GLY A 163 -3.36 -1.10 -2.75
CA GLY A 163 -4.68 -1.73 -2.76
C GLY A 163 -5.50 -1.48 -1.49
N GLN A 164 -6.80 -1.75 -1.59
CA GLN A 164 -7.78 -1.47 -0.54
C GLN A 164 -7.43 -2.15 0.80
N TYR A 165 -7.10 -3.44 0.78
CA TYR A 165 -6.83 -4.22 1.99
C TYR A 165 -5.74 -3.58 2.86
N VAL A 166 -4.63 -3.17 2.24
CA VAL A 166 -3.51 -2.57 2.97
C VAL A 166 -3.88 -1.19 3.50
N MET A 167 -4.54 -0.36 2.69
CA MET A 167 -4.99 0.97 3.12
C MET A 167 -5.95 0.89 4.30
N ASN A 168 -6.91 -0.04 4.25
CA ASN A 168 -7.83 -0.28 5.34
C ASN A 168 -7.10 -0.73 6.62
N LYS A 169 -6.13 -1.64 6.50
CA LYS A 169 -5.32 -2.10 7.64
C LYS A 169 -4.49 -0.96 8.25
N MET A 170 -3.90 -0.10 7.43
CA MET A 170 -3.14 1.08 7.92
C MET A 170 -4.04 2.09 8.62
N ALA A 171 -5.21 2.37 8.06
CA ALA A 171 -6.20 3.23 8.68
C ALA A 171 -6.68 2.66 10.03
N ARG A 172 -6.96 1.35 10.07
CA ARG A 172 -7.34 0.63 11.30
C ARG A 172 -6.23 0.60 12.35
N LYS A 173 -4.96 0.57 11.96
CA LYS A 173 -3.82 0.74 12.88
C LYS A 173 -3.74 2.15 13.48
N GLY A 174 -4.43 3.15 12.92
CA GLY A 174 -4.36 4.54 13.37
C GLY A 174 -3.26 5.35 12.68
N TYR A 175 -2.78 4.91 11.51
CA TYR A 175 -1.69 5.59 10.79
C TYR A 175 -2.16 6.63 9.78
N ALA A 176 -3.45 6.65 9.46
CA ALA A 176 -4.04 7.53 8.48
C ALA A 176 -5.09 8.42 9.16
N VAL A 177 -5.15 9.67 8.71
CA VAL A 177 -6.03 10.73 9.21
C VAL A 177 -7.02 11.14 8.13
N ASP A 178 -8.13 11.79 8.51
CA ASP A 178 -9.08 12.32 7.54
C ASP A 178 -8.37 13.35 6.63
N ALA A 179 -8.30 13.06 5.33
CA ALA A 179 -7.73 13.97 4.34
C ALA A 179 -8.69 15.11 3.97
N GLY A 180 -9.93 15.10 4.46
CA GLY A 180 -10.94 16.14 4.25
C GLY A 180 -11.54 16.16 2.84
N ILE A 181 -11.17 15.22 1.95
CA ILE A 181 -11.60 15.21 0.56
C ILE A 181 -13.12 15.03 0.44
N GLN A 182 -13.74 14.21 1.29
CA GLN A 182 -15.20 14.09 1.34
C GLN A 182 -15.91 15.41 1.63
N ARG A 183 -15.31 16.26 2.48
CA ARG A 183 -15.84 17.59 2.81
C ARG A 183 -15.58 18.61 1.71
N LEU A 184 -14.40 18.53 1.06
CA LEU A 184 -14.02 19.43 -0.03
C LEU A 184 -14.78 19.15 -1.33
N HIS A 185 -15.08 17.88 -1.60
CA HIS A 185 -15.72 17.43 -2.83
C HIS A 185 -16.86 16.42 -2.54
N PRO A 186 -17.94 16.84 -1.84
CA PRO A 186 -19.04 15.94 -1.53
C PRO A 186 -19.70 15.36 -2.78
N ASP A 187 -19.68 16.10 -3.90
CA ASP A 187 -20.26 15.67 -5.17
C ASP A 187 -19.56 14.45 -5.79
N TRP A 188 -18.28 14.21 -5.46
CA TRP A 188 -17.55 13.05 -5.97
C TRP A 188 -18.02 11.74 -5.33
N PHE A 189 -18.47 11.78 -4.07
CA PHE A 189 -18.78 10.59 -3.26
C PHE A 189 -20.26 10.23 -3.24
N ARG A 190 -21.02 10.73 -4.22
CA ARG A 190 -22.39 10.30 -4.47
C ARG A 190 -22.39 8.85 -4.98
N PRO A 191 -23.38 8.00 -4.63
CA PRO A 191 -23.44 6.60 -5.05
C PRO A 191 -23.34 6.40 -6.58
N GLU A 192 -23.82 7.38 -7.35
CA GLU A 192 -23.82 7.35 -8.81
C GLU A 192 -22.47 7.73 -9.43
N ILE A 193 -21.55 8.31 -8.65
CA ILE A 193 -20.24 8.83 -9.11
C ILE A 193 -19.10 7.98 -8.56
N ILE A 194 -18.87 8.01 -7.25
CA ILE A 194 -17.93 7.13 -6.54
C ILE A 194 -18.67 6.55 -5.33
N PRO A 195 -19.23 5.34 -5.44
CA PRO A 195 -19.88 4.68 -4.31
C PRO A 195 -18.83 4.24 -3.27
N GLU A 196 -19.25 4.13 -2.01
CA GLU A 196 -18.39 3.61 -0.93
C GLU A 196 -17.97 2.17 -1.20
N HIS A 197 -18.87 1.37 -1.76
CA HIS A 197 -18.64 -0.02 -2.10
C HIS A 197 -18.87 -0.27 -3.58
N TYR A 198 -17.95 -0.98 -4.22
CA TYR A 198 -18.09 -1.39 -5.62
C TYR A 198 -17.47 -2.77 -5.82
N SER A 199 -18.25 -3.69 -6.40
CA SER A 199 -17.79 -5.06 -6.73
C SER A 199 -17.13 -5.81 -5.57
N GLY A 200 -17.63 -5.64 -4.34
CA GLY A 200 -17.10 -6.29 -3.13
C GLY A 200 -15.94 -5.56 -2.45
N GLU A 201 -15.46 -4.45 -3.02
CA GLU A 201 -14.38 -3.64 -2.45
C GLU A 201 -14.91 -2.34 -1.83
N THR A 202 -14.24 -1.86 -0.77
CA THR A 202 -14.54 -0.56 -0.14
C THR A 202 -13.63 0.52 -0.73
N LEU A 203 -14.15 1.34 -1.65
CA LEU A 203 -13.37 2.29 -2.44
C LEU A 203 -12.76 3.40 -1.58
N TYR A 204 -13.47 3.88 -0.57
CA TYR A 204 -12.97 4.83 0.41
C TYR A 204 -13.59 4.50 1.77
N ASP A 205 -12.94 4.88 2.86
CA ASP A 205 -13.56 4.73 4.18
C ASP A 205 -14.36 5.97 4.57
N ARG A 206 -15.45 5.76 5.32
CA ARG A 206 -16.32 6.86 5.79
C ARG A 206 -15.58 7.91 6.63
N GLN A 207 -14.48 7.53 7.27
CA GLN A 207 -13.66 8.46 8.06
C GLN A 207 -12.67 9.27 7.19
N GLY A 208 -12.64 9.06 5.88
CA GLY A 208 -11.87 9.87 4.93
C GLY A 208 -10.36 9.69 4.98
N ARG A 209 -9.90 8.55 5.51
CA ARG A 209 -8.50 8.20 5.73
C ARG A 209 -7.84 7.56 4.52
N TYR A 210 -8.59 6.96 3.61
CA TYR A 210 -8.07 6.50 2.32
C TYR A 210 -9.11 6.58 1.21
N TYR A 211 -8.61 6.67 -0.03
CA TYR A 211 -9.42 6.77 -1.24
C TYR A 211 -8.82 5.93 -2.38
N GLY A 212 -9.65 5.15 -3.04
CA GLY A 212 -9.33 4.41 -4.24
C GLY A 212 -9.31 5.35 -5.44
N VAL A 213 -8.16 5.47 -6.09
CA VAL A 213 -7.96 6.39 -7.23
C VAL A 213 -7.89 5.68 -8.58
N CYS A 214 -7.90 4.34 -8.57
CA CYS A 214 -7.88 3.52 -9.78
C CYS A 214 -8.55 2.17 -9.50
N LEU A 215 -9.35 1.71 -10.46
CA LEU A 215 -9.89 0.35 -10.48
C LEU A 215 -9.14 -0.45 -11.54
N SER A 216 -8.65 -1.61 -11.13
CA SER A 216 -8.04 -2.59 -12.02
C SER A 216 -8.84 -3.88 -11.97
N THR A 217 -9.17 -4.42 -13.14
CA THR A 217 -9.79 -5.73 -13.28
C THR A 217 -8.76 -6.78 -13.65
N PHE A 218 -8.98 -8.02 -13.22
CA PHE A 218 -8.23 -9.17 -13.71
C PHE A 218 -9.03 -9.87 -14.79
N GLY A 219 -8.34 -10.34 -15.83
CA GLY A 219 -9.00 -11.00 -16.95
C GLY A 219 -8.04 -11.90 -17.70
N ILE A 220 -8.55 -12.47 -18.79
CA ILE A 220 -7.83 -13.39 -19.64
C ILE A 220 -7.41 -12.65 -20.91
N CYS A 221 -6.10 -12.57 -21.14
CA CYS A 221 -5.55 -12.14 -22.42
C CYS A 221 -5.02 -13.38 -23.15
N TYR A 222 -5.37 -13.54 -24.42
CA TYR A 222 -4.94 -14.70 -25.22
C TYR A 222 -4.62 -14.30 -26.66
N ASN A 223 -3.85 -15.15 -27.35
CA ASN A 223 -3.54 -15.00 -28.76
C ASN A 223 -4.55 -15.81 -29.61
N PRO A 224 -5.41 -15.17 -30.43
CA PRO A 224 -6.44 -15.86 -31.22
C PRO A 224 -5.91 -16.89 -32.23
N GLU A 225 -4.70 -16.69 -32.75
CA GLU A 225 -4.07 -17.62 -33.69
C GLU A 225 -3.64 -18.90 -32.95
N VAL A 226 -3.07 -18.75 -31.76
CA VAL A 226 -2.69 -19.90 -30.92
C VAL A 226 -3.93 -20.70 -30.55
N THR A 227 -5.00 -20.05 -30.09
CA THR A 227 -6.24 -20.76 -29.71
C THR A 227 -6.89 -21.47 -30.89
N ARG A 228 -6.83 -20.89 -32.11
CA ARG A 228 -7.30 -21.55 -33.34
C ARG A 228 -6.51 -22.83 -33.65
N ARG A 229 -5.17 -22.78 -33.55
CA ARG A 229 -4.29 -23.95 -33.77
C ARG A 229 -4.53 -25.06 -32.75
N LEU A 230 -4.93 -24.71 -31.54
CA LEU A 230 -5.31 -25.66 -30.49
C LEU A 230 -6.74 -26.21 -30.63
N GLY A 231 -7.46 -25.88 -31.71
CA GLY A 231 -8.85 -26.31 -31.90
C GLY A 231 -9.84 -25.66 -30.93
N ARG A 232 -9.54 -24.44 -30.48
CA ARG A 232 -10.38 -23.61 -29.58
C ARG A 232 -10.56 -22.20 -30.19
N PRO A 233 -11.20 -22.07 -31.37
CA PRO A 233 -11.24 -20.80 -32.10
C PRO A 233 -11.93 -19.66 -31.33
N GLU A 234 -12.85 -19.98 -30.42
CA GLU A 234 -13.54 -18.98 -29.60
C GLU A 234 -12.69 -18.45 -28.44
N GLY A 235 -11.58 -19.12 -28.11
CA GLY A 235 -10.74 -18.79 -26.96
C GLY A 235 -11.41 -19.03 -25.61
N PRO A 236 -10.65 -18.84 -24.51
CA PRO A 236 -11.19 -18.91 -23.16
C PRO A 236 -12.03 -17.67 -22.84
N ARG A 237 -13.24 -17.86 -22.31
CA ARG A 237 -14.13 -16.77 -21.86
C ARG A 237 -14.30 -16.75 -20.35
N LEU A 238 -14.14 -17.90 -19.72
CA LEU A 238 -14.26 -18.11 -18.28
C LEU A 238 -12.93 -18.64 -17.73
N TRP A 239 -12.67 -18.40 -16.44
CA TRP A 239 -11.49 -18.95 -15.77
C TRP A 239 -11.42 -20.48 -15.85
N GLN A 240 -12.58 -21.15 -15.84
CA GLN A 240 -12.66 -22.60 -16.01
C GLN A 240 -12.19 -23.12 -17.37
N ASP A 241 -12.24 -22.30 -18.42
CA ASP A 241 -11.82 -22.71 -19.77
C ASP A 241 -10.30 -22.90 -19.82
N LEU A 242 -9.55 -22.20 -18.98
CA LEU A 242 -8.10 -22.34 -18.82
C LEU A 242 -7.70 -23.71 -18.25
N ALA A 243 -8.65 -24.51 -17.77
CA ALA A 243 -8.42 -25.88 -17.30
C ALA A 243 -8.63 -26.96 -18.39
N ASP A 244 -8.90 -26.57 -19.64
CA ASP A 244 -8.96 -27.47 -20.78
C ASP A 244 -7.55 -28.01 -21.12
N ALA A 245 -7.41 -29.33 -21.28
CA ALA A 245 -6.13 -29.97 -21.59
C ALA A 245 -5.53 -29.52 -22.94
N ALA A 246 -6.34 -28.97 -23.85
CA ALA A 246 -5.85 -28.36 -25.09
C ALA A 246 -4.86 -27.21 -24.83
N TYR A 247 -4.91 -26.57 -23.65
CA TYR A 247 -3.98 -25.51 -23.25
C TYR A 247 -2.71 -26.00 -22.57
N PHE A 248 -2.43 -27.31 -22.54
CA PHE A 248 -1.21 -27.84 -21.93
C PHE A 248 0.05 -27.15 -22.50
N ARG A 249 0.86 -26.56 -21.63
CA ARG A 249 2.04 -25.73 -21.97
C ARG A 249 1.74 -24.47 -22.80
N HIS A 250 0.54 -23.93 -22.72
CA HIS A 250 0.12 -22.70 -23.42
C HIS A 250 -0.42 -21.61 -22.49
N ILE A 251 -0.31 -21.79 -21.17
CA ILE A 251 -0.69 -20.78 -20.18
C ILE A 251 0.56 -20.23 -19.50
N ILE A 252 0.59 -18.93 -19.25
CA ILE A 252 1.56 -18.30 -18.35
C ILE A 252 0.78 -17.83 -17.12
N LEU A 253 1.23 -18.25 -15.96
CA LEU A 253 0.72 -17.76 -14.67
C LEU A 253 1.82 -16.97 -13.97
N ALA A 254 1.47 -16.29 -12.89
CA ALA A 254 2.44 -15.70 -11.98
C ALA A 254 2.31 -16.32 -10.58
N ASP A 255 3.39 -16.24 -9.81
CA ASP A 255 3.48 -16.79 -8.47
C ASP A 255 2.73 -15.90 -7.46
N PRO A 256 1.64 -16.38 -6.84
CA PRO A 256 0.85 -15.62 -5.88
C PRO A 256 1.60 -15.40 -4.56
N THR A 257 2.74 -16.06 -4.31
CA THR A 257 3.59 -15.83 -3.14
C THR A 257 4.57 -14.66 -3.35
N LYS A 258 4.73 -14.22 -4.60
CA LYS A 258 5.65 -13.13 -4.99
C LYS A 258 4.91 -11.87 -5.45
N SER A 259 3.65 -11.98 -5.87
CA SER A 259 2.86 -10.86 -6.39
C SER A 259 1.49 -10.75 -5.72
N GLY A 260 1.28 -9.68 -4.95
CA GLY A 260 0.00 -9.43 -4.26
C GLY A 260 -1.19 -9.26 -5.19
N SER A 261 -0.99 -8.71 -6.40
CA SER A 261 -2.04 -8.64 -7.42
C SER A 261 -2.46 -10.03 -7.89
N ILE A 262 -1.51 -10.97 -8.00
CA ILE A 262 -1.81 -12.34 -8.42
C ILE A 262 -2.46 -13.13 -7.28
N THR A 263 -2.05 -12.88 -6.02
CA THR A 263 -2.79 -13.36 -4.84
C THR A 263 -4.27 -12.95 -4.94
N LYS A 264 -4.55 -11.68 -5.25
CA LYS A 264 -5.91 -11.17 -5.40
C LYS A 264 -6.64 -11.81 -6.60
N CYS A 265 -5.97 -12.01 -7.73
CA CYS A 265 -6.54 -12.70 -8.88
C CYS A 265 -7.04 -14.10 -8.51
N PHE A 266 -6.21 -14.91 -7.85
CA PHE A 266 -6.60 -16.26 -7.42
C PHE A 266 -7.66 -16.24 -6.31
N GLU A 267 -7.62 -15.28 -5.39
CA GLU A 267 -8.69 -15.06 -4.41
C GLU A 267 -10.04 -14.83 -5.11
N MET A 268 -10.08 -14.00 -6.15
CA MET A 268 -11.32 -13.73 -6.90
C MET A 268 -11.81 -14.95 -7.69
N ILE A 269 -10.92 -15.74 -8.31
CA ILE A 269 -11.31 -17.00 -8.95
C ILE A 269 -11.94 -17.95 -7.92
N LEU A 270 -11.34 -18.05 -6.73
CA LEU A 270 -11.85 -18.88 -5.65
C LEU A 270 -13.22 -18.38 -5.15
N GLN A 271 -13.37 -17.07 -4.92
CA GLN A 271 -14.64 -16.48 -4.48
C GLN A 271 -15.74 -16.62 -5.53
N GLU A 272 -15.43 -16.47 -6.82
CA GLU A 272 -16.38 -16.70 -7.91
C GLU A 272 -16.92 -18.13 -7.88
N ARG A 273 -16.02 -19.12 -7.73
CA ARG A 273 -16.41 -20.54 -7.60
C ARG A 273 -17.21 -20.79 -6.33
N MET A 274 -16.78 -20.29 -5.18
CA MET A 274 -17.53 -20.40 -3.93
C MET A 274 -18.95 -19.84 -4.06
N GLN A 275 -19.09 -18.66 -4.66
CA GLN A 275 -20.38 -18.02 -4.87
C GLN A 275 -21.27 -18.81 -5.83
N ALA A 276 -20.70 -19.37 -6.90
CA ALA A 276 -21.44 -20.18 -7.86
C ALA A 276 -22.08 -21.43 -7.22
N TYR A 277 -21.33 -22.13 -6.36
CA TYR A 277 -21.86 -23.30 -5.63
C TYR A 277 -22.79 -22.89 -4.48
N TYR A 278 -22.49 -21.82 -3.75
CA TYR A 278 -23.35 -21.32 -2.67
C TYR A 278 -24.76 -20.92 -3.17
N ARG A 279 -24.86 -20.37 -4.38
CA ARG A 279 -26.16 -20.06 -5.00
C ARG A 279 -27.00 -21.30 -5.29
N GLN A 280 -26.38 -22.46 -5.46
CA GLN A 280 -27.06 -23.73 -5.72
C GLN A 280 -27.43 -24.44 -4.42
N ASP A 281 -26.54 -24.39 -3.44
CA ASP A 281 -26.72 -25.00 -2.12
C ASP A 281 -26.09 -24.10 -1.03
N GLN A 282 -26.94 -23.45 -0.25
CA GLN A 282 -26.48 -22.56 0.82
C GLN A 282 -25.88 -23.31 2.02
N GLN A 283 -26.15 -24.61 2.17
CA GLN A 283 -25.70 -25.40 3.32
C GLN A 283 -24.29 -25.95 3.10
N THR A 284 -24.00 -26.53 1.92
CA THR A 284 -22.68 -27.15 1.64
C THR A 284 -21.91 -26.47 0.50
N GLY A 285 -22.53 -25.55 -0.22
CA GLY A 285 -21.95 -24.95 -1.43
C GLY A 285 -20.68 -24.15 -1.20
N LEU A 286 -20.47 -23.54 -0.03
CA LEU A 286 -19.22 -22.83 0.28
C LEU A 286 -18.02 -23.78 0.35
N GLU A 287 -18.16 -24.89 1.08
CA GLU A 287 -17.10 -25.90 1.23
C GLU A 287 -16.81 -26.56 -0.13
N ARG A 288 -17.86 -26.94 -0.86
CA ARG A 288 -17.72 -27.52 -2.19
C ARG A 288 -17.06 -26.55 -3.16
N GLY A 289 -17.51 -25.30 -3.20
CA GLY A 289 -16.96 -24.28 -4.09
C GLY A 289 -15.51 -23.91 -3.76
N TRP A 290 -15.12 -23.99 -2.48
CA TRP A 290 -13.71 -23.88 -2.07
C TRP A 290 -12.87 -25.01 -2.68
N HIS A 291 -13.29 -26.26 -2.50
CA HIS A 291 -12.58 -27.42 -3.08
C HIS A 291 -12.49 -27.34 -4.61
N GLU A 292 -13.59 -26.99 -5.28
CA GLU A 292 -13.64 -26.86 -6.74
C GLU A 292 -12.83 -25.68 -7.25
N GLY A 293 -12.75 -24.58 -6.50
CA GLY A 293 -11.90 -23.43 -6.83
C GLY A 293 -10.41 -23.80 -6.76
N PHE A 294 -9.96 -24.51 -5.73
CA PHE A 294 -8.57 -25.01 -5.67
C PHE A 294 -8.28 -26.06 -6.75
N SER A 295 -9.24 -26.94 -7.04
CA SER A 295 -9.14 -27.90 -8.14
C SER A 295 -8.95 -27.18 -9.48
N LEU A 296 -9.73 -26.12 -9.72
CA LEU A 296 -9.59 -25.27 -10.90
C LEU A 296 -8.20 -24.64 -11.00
N ILE A 297 -7.73 -23.97 -9.94
CA ILE A 297 -6.39 -23.35 -9.91
C ILE A 297 -5.30 -24.39 -10.19
N ARG A 298 -5.39 -25.59 -9.60
CA ARG A 298 -4.46 -26.70 -9.86
C ARG A 298 -4.47 -27.13 -11.33
N ARG A 299 -5.64 -27.23 -11.96
CA ARG A 299 -5.75 -27.62 -13.38
C ARG A 299 -5.21 -26.53 -14.31
N MET A 300 -5.47 -25.25 -14.01
CA MET A 300 -4.85 -24.13 -14.72
C MET A 300 -3.32 -24.18 -14.61
N ALA A 301 -2.80 -24.44 -13.41
CA ALA A 301 -1.37 -24.57 -13.19
C ALA A 301 -0.77 -25.79 -13.91
N ALA A 302 -1.51 -26.90 -14.03
CA ALA A 302 -1.07 -28.06 -14.80
C ALA A 302 -0.92 -27.76 -16.30
N ASN A 303 -1.65 -26.76 -16.80
CA ASN A 303 -1.53 -26.25 -18.17
C ASN A 303 -0.44 -25.18 -18.33
N ALA A 304 0.14 -24.68 -17.23
CA ALA A 304 1.12 -23.61 -17.28
C ALA A 304 2.44 -24.08 -17.91
N ARG A 305 2.92 -23.32 -18.90
CA ARG A 305 4.28 -23.44 -19.43
C ARG A 305 5.31 -22.84 -18.46
N GLU A 306 4.92 -21.75 -17.82
CA GLU A 306 5.78 -20.92 -16.99
C GLU A 306 4.97 -20.29 -15.86
N ILE A 307 5.62 -20.12 -14.71
CA ILE A 307 5.12 -19.35 -13.57
C ILE A 307 6.11 -18.22 -13.31
N THR A 308 5.72 -16.99 -13.64
CA THR A 308 6.58 -15.81 -13.50
C THR A 308 6.52 -15.23 -12.09
N THR A 309 7.47 -14.37 -11.72
CA THR A 309 7.49 -13.76 -10.38
C THR A 309 6.63 -12.51 -10.26
N SER A 310 6.08 -11.98 -11.35
CA SER A 310 5.26 -10.76 -11.35
C SER A 310 4.23 -10.75 -12.49
N ALA A 311 3.09 -10.09 -12.25
CA ALA A 311 2.03 -9.94 -13.26
C ALA A 311 2.50 -9.24 -14.54
N GLY A 312 3.44 -8.30 -14.45
CA GLY A 312 3.96 -7.56 -15.60
C GLY A 312 4.96 -8.34 -16.45
N ALA A 313 5.30 -9.57 -16.06
CA ALA A 313 6.16 -10.47 -16.83
C ALA A 313 5.36 -11.54 -17.60
N ILE A 314 4.03 -11.49 -17.55
CA ILE A 314 3.11 -12.33 -18.35
C ILE A 314 2.93 -11.72 -19.74
#